data_AF-A0A093CV81-F1
#
_entry.id   AF-A0A093CV81-F1
#
_cell.length_a   1.000
_cell.length_b   1.000
_cell.length_c   1.000
_cell.angle_alpha   90.00
_cell.angle_beta   90.00
_cell.angle_gamma   90.00
#
_symmetry.space_group_name_H-M   'P 1'
#
loop_
_entity.id
_entity.type
_entity.pdbx_description
1 polymer ?
#
loop_
_entity_poly.entity_id
_entity_poly.type
_entity_poly.pdbx_seq_one_letter_code
_entity_poly.pdbx_strand_id
1 'polypeptide(L)'
;SFTYVPILPAQLLEVLSTPTPFIIGVHSIFQSETQELCVPLPLPPEPLLQQTREALSMVLDPELEVADLAFPPSTISASSLKMQDKEIRAVFLRLFAQLLQGYRWCLHIIRIHPEPVIRFHKVR
;
A
#
# COMPACT_ATOMS: atom_id res chain seq x y z
N SER A 1 2.29 2.70 15.97
CA SER A 1 1.83 1.34 15.62
C SER A 1 0.34 1.29 15.89
N PHE A 2 -0.45 0.65 15.02
CA PHE A 2 -1.91 0.54 15.14
C PHE A 2 -2.29 -0.92 15.42
N THR A 3 -3.48 -1.13 15.98
CA THR A 3 -4.01 -2.48 16.22
C THR A 3 -4.40 -3.11 14.88
N TYR A 4 -3.88 -4.32 14.61
CA TYR A 4 -4.19 -5.09 13.40
C TYR A 4 -4.84 -6.42 13.76
N VAL A 5 -6.09 -6.62 13.34
CA VAL A 5 -6.85 -7.87 13.55
C VAL A 5 -7.45 -8.31 12.21
N PRO A 6 -6.87 -9.32 11.53
CA PRO A 6 -7.33 -9.73 10.20
C PRO A 6 -8.81 -10.13 10.15
N ILE A 7 -9.32 -10.76 11.21
CA ILE A 7 -10.73 -11.17 11.34
C ILE A 7 -11.14 -11.00 12.80
N LEU A 8 -12.11 -10.13 13.08
CA LEU A 8 -12.65 -9.89 14.41
C LEU A 8 -13.77 -10.90 14.74
N PRO A 9 -13.65 -11.66 15.84
CA PRO A 9 -14.75 -12.47 16.36
C PRO A 9 -15.95 -11.59 16.77
N ALA A 10 -17.17 -12.07 16.56
CA ALA A 10 -18.39 -11.32 16.85
C ALA A 10 -18.51 -10.88 18.33
N GLN A 11 -17.93 -11.64 19.25
CA GLN A 11 -17.93 -11.34 20.69
C GLN A 11 -17.13 -10.09 21.05
N LEU A 12 -16.28 -9.61 20.15
CA LEU A 12 -15.38 -8.47 20.39
C LEU A 12 -15.74 -7.25 19.53
N LEU A 13 -16.97 -7.17 19.00
CA LEU A 13 -17.43 -6.02 18.19
C LEU A 13 -17.33 -4.68 18.93
N GLU A 14 -17.38 -4.69 20.27
CA GLU A 14 -17.17 -3.50 21.10
C GLU A 14 -15.83 -2.79 20.85
N VAL A 15 -14.80 -3.52 20.38
CA VAL A 15 -13.48 -2.96 20.05
C VAL A 15 -13.55 -1.94 18.91
N LEU A 16 -14.58 -2.03 18.04
CA LEU A 16 -14.80 -1.08 16.96
C LEU A 16 -15.14 0.35 17.45
N SER A 17 -15.63 0.48 18.69
CA SER A 17 -15.92 1.78 19.31
C SER A 17 -14.69 2.46 19.92
N THR A 18 -13.52 1.82 19.87
CA THR A 18 -12.31 2.37 20.48
C THR A 18 -11.82 3.60 19.71
N PRO A 19 -11.33 4.65 20.41
CA PRO A 19 -10.84 5.86 19.76
C PRO A 19 -9.46 5.66 19.10
N THR A 20 -8.81 4.53 19.34
CA THR A 20 -7.49 4.21 18.79
C THR A 20 -7.61 3.76 17.35
N PRO A 21 -6.84 4.32 16.39
CA PRO A 21 -6.91 3.86 15.01
C PRO A 21 -6.50 2.38 14.90
N PHE A 22 -7.25 1.64 14.08
CA PHE A 22 -7.07 0.20 13.89
C PHE A 22 -7.27 -0.19 12.43
N ILE A 23 -6.78 -1.38 12.09
CA ILE A 23 -7.05 -2.07 10.82
C ILE A 23 -7.63 -3.43 11.20
N ILE A 24 -8.95 -3.58 11.05
CA ILE A 24 -9.68 -4.77 11.49
C ILE A 24 -10.56 -5.28 10.35
N GLY A 25 -10.48 -6.58 10.07
CA GLY A 25 -11.42 -7.24 9.17
C GLY A 25 -12.67 -7.68 9.92
N VAL A 26 -13.84 -7.33 9.40
CA VAL A 26 -15.14 -7.70 9.96
C VAL A 26 -15.93 -8.46 8.91
N HIS A 27 -16.66 -9.49 9.32
CA HIS A 27 -17.53 -10.23 8.41
C HIS A 27 -18.66 -9.34 7.89
N SER A 28 -19.03 -9.47 6.61
CA SER A 28 -20.00 -8.59 5.94
C SER A 28 -21.40 -8.57 6.58
N ILE A 29 -21.74 -9.61 7.36
CA ILE A 29 -22.98 -9.64 8.15
C ILE A 29 -23.09 -8.47 9.15
N PHE A 30 -21.97 -7.89 9.58
CA PHE A 30 -21.90 -6.75 10.50
C PHE A 30 -21.57 -5.43 9.77
N GLN A 31 -21.94 -5.31 8.49
CA GLN A 31 -21.67 -4.11 7.70
C GLN A 31 -22.36 -2.85 8.27
N SER A 32 -23.57 -3.00 8.82
CA SER A 32 -24.30 -1.90 9.46
C SER A 32 -23.53 -1.26 10.61
N GLU A 33 -22.79 -2.07 11.37
CA GLU A 33 -22.03 -1.67 12.54
C GLU A 33 -20.69 -1.01 12.17
N THR A 34 -20.28 -1.09 10.91
CA THR A 34 -18.98 -0.60 10.42
C THR A 34 -19.09 0.56 9.43
N GLN A 35 -20.30 0.95 9.03
CA GLN A 35 -20.52 1.92 7.97
C GLN A 35 -19.90 3.30 8.24
N GLU A 36 -19.94 3.76 9.49
CA GLU A 36 -19.34 5.04 9.91
C GLU A 36 -17.83 4.97 10.15
N LEU A 37 -17.27 3.75 10.28
CA LEU A 37 -15.85 3.51 10.54
C LEU A 37 -15.02 3.43 9.26
N CYS A 38 -15.68 3.26 8.10
CA CYS A 38 -15.04 3.22 6.80
C CYS A 38 -14.63 4.64 6.36
N VAL A 39 -13.42 5.05 6.73
CA VAL A 39 -12.83 6.29 6.22
C VAL A 39 -12.29 6.04 4.80
N PRO A 40 -12.63 6.89 3.81
CA PRO A 40 -12.03 6.78 2.50
C PRO A 40 -10.51 6.97 2.62
N LEU A 41 -9.75 5.97 2.15
CA LEU A 41 -8.30 6.05 2.10
C LEU A 41 -7.90 7.20 1.15
N PRO A 42 -7.05 8.14 1.59
CA PRO A 42 -6.54 9.17 0.70
C PRO A 42 -5.78 8.51 -0.45
N LEU A 43 -6.18 8.84 -1.67
CA LEU A 43 -5.53 8.32 -2.86
C LEU A 43 -4.13 8.95 -3.02
N PRO A 44 -3.13 8.19 -3.49
CA PRO A 44 -1.86 8.77 -3.93
C PRO A 44 -2.09 9.92 -4.93
N PRO A 45 -1.26 10.97 -4.90
CA PRO A 45 -1.36 12.04 -5.88
C PRO A 45 -1.00 11.55 -7.28
N GLU A 46 -1.58 12.16 -8.32
CA GLU A 46 -1.13 11.93 -9.69
C GLU A 46 0.29 12.51 -9.90
N PRO A 47 1.15 11.87 -10.73
CA PRO A 47 0.88 10.72 -11.60
C PRO A 47 1.07 9.34 -10.91
N LEU A 48 1.35 9.30 -9.61
CA LEU A 48 1.73 8.06 -8.91
C LEU A 48 0.58 7.04 -8.86
N LEU A 49 -0.66 7.53 -8.70
CA LEU A 49 -1.84 6.67 -8.72
C LEU A 49 -1.99 5.97 -10.06
N GLN A 50 -1.95 6.72 -11.17
CA GLN A 50 -2.05 6.15 -12.50
C GLN A 50 -0.93 5.15 -12.79
N GLN A 51 0.32 5.51 -12.52
CA GLN A 51 1.48 4.63 -12.72
C GLN A 51 1.40 3.33 -11.90
N THR A 52 0.91 3.43 -10.66
CA THR A 52 0.73 2.25 -9.80
C THR A 52 -0.36 1.35 -10.34
N ARG A 53 -1.49 1.93 -10.77
CA ARG A 53 -2.61 1.18 -11.37
C ARG A 53 -2.19 0.45 -12.64
N GLU A 54 -1.55 1.15 -13.57
CA GLU A 54 -1.02 0.57 -14.81
C GLU A 54 -0.05 -0.57 -14.52
N ALA A 55 0.91 -0.35 -13.62
CA ALA A 55 1.87 -1.38 -13.26
C ALA A 55 1.22 -2.60 -12.60
N LEU A 56 0.19 -2.42 -11.76
CA LEU A 56 -0.57 -3.53 -11.18
C LEU A 56 -1.37 -4.28 -12.24
N SER A 57 -2.04 -3.57 -13.16
CA SER A 57 -2.77 -4.21 -14.27
C SER A 57 -1.85 -5.08 -15.12
N MET A 58 -0.64 -4.62 -15.44
CA MET A 58 0.31 -5.43 -16.23
C MET A 58 0.78 -6.70 -15.51
N VAL A 59 0.81 -6.70 -14.17
CA VAL A 59 1.23 -7.85 -13.35
C VAL A 59 0.07 -8.84 -13.15
N LEU A 60 -1.16 -8.33 -12.99
CA LEU A 60 -2.35 -9.15 -12.77
C LEU A 60 -2.91 -9.71 -14.07
N ASP A 61 -2.86 -8.91 -15.14
CA ASP A 61 -3.45 -9.17 -16.44
C ASP A 61 -2.40 -8.95 -17.55
N PRO A 62 -1.37 -9.82 -17.66
CA PRO A 62 -0.26 -9.64 -18.62
C PRO A 62 -0.73 -9.66 -20.09
N GLU A 63 -1.91 -10.21 -20.37
CA GLU A 63 -2.51 -10.23 -21.71
C GLU A 63 -2.85 -8.83 -22.23
N LEU A 64 -3.02 -7.84 -21.33
CA LEU A 64 -3.25 -6.45 -21.71
C LEU A 64 -2.07 -5.86 -22.51
N GLU A 65 -0.85 -6.38 -22.36
CA GLU A 65 0.33 -5.92 -23.10
C GLU A 65 0.17 -6.09 -24.61
N VAL A 66 -0.53 -7.14 -25.02
CA VAL A 66 -0.68 -7.53 -26.43
C VAL A 66 -2.10 -7.34 -26.94
N ALA A 67 -2.99 -6.74 -26.14
CA ALA A 67 -4.40 -6.57 -26.48
C ALA A 67 -4.62 -5.75 -27.75
N ASP A 68 -3.72 -4.80 -28.05
CA ASP A 68 -3.79 -3.95 -29.25
C ASP A 68 -3.12 -4.59 -30.49
N LEU A 69 -2.45 -5.74 -30.34
CA LEU A 69 -1.80 -6.42 -31.45
C LEU A 69 -2.83 -7.20 -32.27
N ALA A 70 -2.98 -6.83 -33.55
CA ALA A 70 -3.84 -7.59 -34.48
C ALA A 70 -3.40 -9.06 -34.67
N PHE A 71 -2.12 -9.37 -34.41
CA PHE A 71 -1.54 -10.71 -34.46
C PHE A 71 -0.71 -10.96 -33.19
N PRO A 72 -1.33 -11.38 -32.07
CA PRO A 72 -0.63 -11.60 -30.82
C PRO A 72 0.27 -12.84 -30.89
N PRO A 73 1.37 -12.88 -30.12
CA PRO A 73 2.21 -14.07 -30.01
C PRO A 73 1.42 -15.26 -29.45
N SER A 74 1.75 -16.47 -29.89
CA SER A 74 1.02 -17.70 -29.54
C SER A 74 1.12 -18.10 -28.07
N THR A 75 2.07 -17.53 -27.33
CA THR A 75 2.31 -17.83 -25.92
C THR A 75 2.58 -16.55 -25.14
N ILE A 76 1.71 -16.27 -24.16
CA ILE A 76 1.94 -15.28 -23.11
C ILE A 76 2.33 -16.07 -21.87
N SER A 77 3.58 -15.94 -21.43
CA SER A 77 4.04 -16.65 -20.23
C SER A 77 3.64 -15.86 -18.99
N ALA A 78 2.55 -16.26 -18.33
CA ALA A 78 2.19 -15.72 -17.03
C ALA A 78 3.29 -15.99 -15.99
N SER A 79 3.49 -15.04 -15.07
CA SER A 79 4.43 -15.25 -13.96
C SER A 79 3.89 -16.32 -13.01
N SER A 80 4.79 -17.11 -12.40
CA SER A 80 4.35 -18.04 -11.34
C SER A 80 3.75 -17.25 -10.18
N LEU A 81 2.81 -17.82 -9.42
CA LEU A 81 2.19 -17.15 -8.26
C LEU A 81 3.21 -16.57 -7.26
N LYS A 82 4.35 -17.28 -7.06
CA LYS A 82 5.44 -16.81 -6.19
C LYS A 82 6.17 -15.58 -6.75
N MET A 83 6.24 -15.46 -8.07
CA MET A 83 6.85 -14.32 -8.74
C MET A 83 5.86 -13.16 -8.81
N GLN A 84 4.58 -13.43 -9.08
CA GLN A 84 3.52 -12.43 -9.09
C GLN A 84 3.40 -11.70 -7.75
N ASP A 85 3.48 -12.40 -6.61
CA ASP A 85 3.54 -11.75 -5.28
C ASP A 85 4.71 -10.77 -5.16
N LYS A 86 5.90 -11.14 -5.67
CA LYS A 86 7.08 -10.26 -5.65
C LYS A 86 6.88 -9.05 -6.56
N GLU A 87 6.27 -9.23 -7.71
CA GLU A 87 5.97 -8.16 -8.67
C GLU A 87 4.98 -7.17 -8.06
N ILE A 88 3.88 -7.64 -7.47
CA ILE A 88 2.90 -6.80 -6.75
C ILE A 88 3.60 -6.03 -5.62
N ARG A 89 4.38 -6.71 -4.78
CA ARG A 89 5.16 -6.07 -3.71
C ARG A 89 6.12 -5.02 -4.25
N ALA A 90 6.80 -5.29 -5.36
CA ALA A 90 7.73 -4.35 -5.98
C ALA A 90 7.01 -3.08 -6.49
N VAL A 91 5.78 -3.20 -7.00
CA VAL A 91 4.96 -2.05 -7.38
C VAL A 91 4.66 -1.17 -6.16
N PHE A 92 4.22 -1.75 -5.04
CA PHE A 92 3.99 -0.98 -3.81
C PHE A 92 5.26 -0.40 -3.21
N LEU A 93 6.38 -1.13 -3.23
CA LEU A 93 7.68 -0.61 -2.77
C LEU A 93 8.11 0.62 -3.57
N ARG A 94 7.90 0.61 -4.89
CA ARG A 94 8.16 1.76 -5.76
C ARG A 94 7.27 2.95 -5.41
N LEU A 95 5.98 2.71 -5.22
CA LEU A 95 5.04 3.75 -4.78
C LEU A 95 5.48 4.39 -3.46
N PHE A 96 5.82 3.59 -2.44
CA PHE A 96 6.30 4.13 -1.16
C PHE A 96 7.62 4.89 -1.29
N ALA A 97 8.55 4.40 -2.11
CA ALA A 97 9.81 5.09 -2.37
C ALA A 97 9.58 6.47 -3.03
N GLN A 98 8.59 6.58 -3.92
CA GLN A 98 8.21 7.83 -4.57
C GLN A 98 7.43 8.76 -3.62
N LEU A 99 6.47 8.24 -2.84
CA LEU A 99 5.71 9.03 -1.86
C LEU A 99 6.60 9.63 -0.78
N LEU A 100 7.59 8.86 -0.32
CA LEU A 100 8.55 9.30 0.68
C LEU A 100 9.80 9.91 0.02
N GLN A 101 9.76 10.19 -1.28
CA GLN A 101 10.90 10.77 -1.98
C GLN A 101 11.26 12.11 -1.33
N GLY A 102 12.50 12.19 -0.87
CA GLY A 102 13.00 13.39 -0.20
C GLY A 102 12.90 13.39 1.33
N TYR A 103 12.43 12.32 1.96
CA TYR A 103 12.49 12.19 3.43
C TYR A 103 13.92 12.41 3.97
N ARG A 104 14.95 12.08 3.17
CA ARG A 104 16.36 12.28 3.52
C ARG A 104 16.73 13.76 3.66
N TRP A 105 16.05 14.66 2.95
CA TRP A 105 16.25 16.12 3.10
C TRP A 105 15.76 16.62 4.47
N CYS A 106 14.89 15.87 5.13
CA CYS A 106 14.44 16.16 6.49
C CYS A 106 15.40 15.62 7.56
N LEU A 107 16.50 14.96 7.18
CA LEU A 107 17.49 14.43 8.12
C LEU A 107 18.59 15.46 8.40
N HIS A 108 18.79 15.79 9.67
CA HIS A 108 19.87 16.64 10.15
C HIS A 108 20.90 15.80 10.90
N ILE A 109 22.16 15.81 10.45
CA ILE A 109 23.26 15.05 11.04
C ILE A 109 24.08 15.99 11.94
N ILE A 110 24.04 15.74 13.24
CA ILE A 110 24.77 16.50 14.26
C ILE A 110 26.07 15.76 14.58
N ARG A 111 27.22 16.40 14.30
CA ARG A 111 28.56 15.78 14.44
C ARG A 111 29.39 16.32 15.62
N ILE A 112 28.78 17.08 16.52
CA ILE A 112 29.47 17.64 17.70
C ILE A 112 29.65 16.62 18.83
N HIS A 113 29.07 15.42 18.72
CA HIS A 113 29.21 14.32 19.67
C HIS A 113 30.15 13.23 19.11
N PRO A 114 30.81 12.42 19.96
CA PRO A 114 31.65 11.31 19.53
C PRO A 114 30.93 10.32 18.60
N GLU A 115 29.62 10.13 18.82
CA GLU A 115 28.75 9.41 17.91
C GLU A 115 27.82 10.39 17.17
N PRO A 116 27.75 10.33 15.82
CA PRO A 116 26.90 11.23 15.04
C PRO A 116 25.43 10.97 15.35
N VAL A 117 24.69 12.04 15.69
CA VAL A 117 23.26 11.97 16.00
C VAL A 117 22.44 12.41 14.79
N ILE A 118 21.49 11.58 14.36
CA ILE A 118 20.56 11.92 13.27
C ILE A 118 19.24 12.39 13.87
N ARG A 119 18.76 13.57 13.48
CA ARG A 119 17.45 14.11 13.85
C ARG A 119 16.57 14.30 12.63
N PHE A 120 15.27 14.09 12.79
CA PHE A 120 14.28 14.40 11.75
C PHE A 120 13.68 15.79 11.97
N HIS A 121 13.79 16.67 10.98
CA HIS A 121 13.19 18.00 11.00
C HIS A 121 11.82 17.94 10.30
N LYS A 122 10.74 18.07 11.08
CA LYS A 122 9.35 17.94 10.60
C LYS A 122 8.87 19.13 9.75
N VAL A 123 9.68 20.17 9.54
CA VAL A 123 9.23 21.38 8.84
C VAL A 123 9.33 21.19 7.33
N ARG A 124 8.26 20.63 6.77
CA ARG A 124 7.59 21.00 5.51
C ARG A 124 6.31 20.20 5.36
#